data_AF-A0AAE9YSB2-F1
#
_entry.id   AF-A0AAE9YSB2-F1
#
_cell.length_a   1.000
_cell.length_b   1.000
_cell.length_c   1.000
_cell.angle_alpha   90.00
_cell.angle_beta   90.00
_cell.angle_gamma   90.00
#
_symmetry.space_group_name_H-M   'P 1'
#
loop_
_entity.id
_entity.type
_entity.pdbx_description
1 polymer ?
#
loop_
_entity_poly.entity_id
_entity_poly.type
_entity_poly.pdbx_seq_one_letter_code
_entity_poly.pdbx_strand_id
1 'polypeptide(L)'
;MKKAFYRPFTLMLGLLLPPAIVSAQETEGLPPILEYYPDCAYQVVKTFSAKKQTRHQHSQEHLDWILKRLRREAQEAGADALILTDKKVQQAGHQAVNHGRKQFPFSVAIKAELIRNCESKGSGELTATKIDGEGRRRLSTKLQTVKMEKKSMQFSFAQKRLNHPKILNSGISLSGVYGVNIGSSYQQVRELFGDPSVELRAHQDEVVLGYGRRHWLHFQSGRLVKVQSDSPLLSTEVLNEIPLRDFFDDFAWKLEDKAGYKAPLRQVKESLKITGSLDKKNQLTIRGESNTLILDFLSNKNGQTSAKSYSLKGFALQENGYRAQASGLLEQQQGQYQAIADIYAKLKQAQEPEPEISWHWLSTRLGEPAGSIILSVDSRLNIYNQHLLVTIKDLELTSVAFIEQAFLSDKLGKNQVKPWHLGSFKQGARLEQLRAYFPDDAFELGDEVEITADNYSLSLLFSELDGEPALYEAKMKLY
;
A
#
# COMPACT_ATOMS: atom_id res chain seq x y z
N MET A 1 -1.47 -29.37 54.64
CA MET A 1 -2.66 -29.41 55.52
C MET A 1 -3.31 -28.04 55.60
N LYS A 2 -4.36 -27.78 54.81
CA LYS A 2 -5.39 -26.77 55.12
C LYS A 2 -6.71 -27.30 54.59
N LYS A 3 -7.64 -27.55 55.51
CA LYS A 3 -9.00 -28.04 55.28
C LYS A 3 -9.84 -26.89 54.72
N ALA A 4 -10.56 -27.13 53.61
CA ALA A 4 -11.62 -26.24 53.15
C ALA A 4 -12.97 -26.83 53.59
N PHE A 5 -13.72 -26.02 54.32
CA PHE A 5 -15.07 -26.29 54.81
C PHE A 5 -16.08 -26.19 53.65
N TYR A 6 -16.87 -27.23 53.46
CA TYR A 6 -18.09 -27.20 52.65
C TYR A 6 -19.25 -26.62 53.48
N ARG A 7 -20.01 -25.70 52.88
CA ARG A 7 -21.43 -25.49 53.23
C ARG A 7 -22.26 -25.32 51.95
N PRO A 8 -23.47 -25.89 51.89
CA PRO A 8 -24.29 -25.93 50.69
C PRO A 8 -25.09 -24.63 50.57
N PHE A 9 -25.23 -24.10 49.35
CA PHE A 9 -26.19 -23.04 49.08
C PHE A 9 -27.20 -23.51 48.04
N THR A 10 -28.41 -23.59 48.55
CA THR A 10 -29.74 -23.79 47.99
C THR A 10 -29.91 -23.38 46.52
N LEU A 11 -30.44 -24.31 45.74
CA LEU A 11 -30.94 -24.13 44.38
C LEU A 11 -32.15 -23.18 44.41
N MET A 12 -32.02 -21.96 43.91
CA MET A 12 -33.18 -21.11 43.59
C MET A 12 -33.43 -21.14 42.09
N LEU A 13 -34.59 -21.70 41.75
CA LEU A 13 -35.16 -21.79 40.42
C LEU A 13 -35.62 -20.37 39.99
N GLY A 14 -34.76 -19.64 39.26
CA GLY A 14 -35.07 -18.33 38.71
C GLY A 14 -35.59 -18.45 37.28
N LEU A 15 -36.79 -17.93 37.04
CA LEU A 15 -37.49 -17.88 35.75
C LEU A 15 -36.58 -17.39 34.60
N LEU A 16 -36.55 -18.17 33.53
CA LEU A 16 -36.05 -17.78 32.21
C LEU A 16 -36.97 -16.71 31.61
N LEU A 17 -36.57 -15.45 31.71
CA LEU A 17 -37.03 -14.39 30.81
C LEU A 17 -36.30 -14.53 29.47
N PRO A 18 -37.00 -14.52 28.32
CA PRO A 18 -36.35 -14.48 27.02
C PRO A 18 -35.58 -13.15 26.86
N PRO A 19 -34.45 -13.13 26.13
CA PRO A 19 -33.72 -11.90 25.88
C PRO A 19 -34.60 -10.96 25.04
N ALA A 20 -34.96 -9.82 25.65
CA ALA A 20 -35.55 -8.70 24.94
C ALA A 20 -34.54 -8.19 23.90
N ILE A 21 -34.92 -8.28 22.63
CA ILE A 21 -34.27 -7.57 21.53
C ILE A 21 -34.75 -6.12 21.62
N VAL A 22 -33.97 -5.25 22.24
CA VAL A 22 -34.06 -3.78 22.16
C VAL A 22 -32.62 -3.30 22.27
N SER A 23 -32.05 -2.52 21.34
CA SER A 23 -32.51 -1.19 20.96
C SER A 23 -32.06 -0.85 19.54
N ALA A 24 -33.03 -0.58 18.66
CA ALA A 24 -32.88 0.49 17.69
C ALA A 24 -32.98 1.82 18.46
N GLN A 25 -32.13 2.80 18.13
CA GLN A 25 -32.26 4.14 18.66
C GLN A 25 -33.53 4.79 18.10
N GLU A 26 -34.60 4.83 18.90
CA GLU A 26 -35.74 5.72 18.66
C GLU A 26 -35.26 7.17 18.72
N THR A 27 -35.08 7.77 17.55
CA THR A 27 -34.92 9.21 17.39
C THR A 27 -36.20 9.75 16.74
N GLU A 28 -36.92 10.59 17.50
CA GLU A 28 -38.04 11.46 17.09
C GLU A 28 -39.01 10.84 16.07
N GLY A 29 -39.99 10.02 16.47
CA GLY A 29 -41.29 9.78 15.78
C GLY A 29 -41.34 9.61 14.24
N LEU A 30 -40.20 9.42 13.58
CA LEU A 30 -39.99 9.46 12.15
C LEU A 30 -39.62 8.05 11.68
N PRO A 31 -40.08 7.61 10.49
CA PRO A 31 -39.76 6.30 9.96
C PRO A 31 -38.25 5.99 10.01
N PRO A 32 -37.86 4.79 10.44
CA PRO A 32 -36.46 4.38 10.54
C PRO A 32 -35.82 4.18 9.16
N ILE A 33 -34.52 4.44 9.09
CA ILE A 33 -33.70 4.05 7.94
C ILE A 33 -33.27 2.60 8.17
N LEU A 34 -33.50 1.73 7.19
CA LEU A 34 -33.15 0.32 7.31
C LEU A 34 -31.69 0.07 6.94
N GLU A 35 -31.06 -0.76 7.76
CA GLU A 35 -29.70 -1.27 7.58
C GLU A 35 -29.65 -2.52 6.69
N TYR A 36 -30.80 -3.17 6.50
CA TYR A 36 -30.99 -4.41 5.76
C TYR A 36 -32.28 -4.32 4.94
N TYR A 37 -32.28 -4.92 3.75
CA TYR A 37 -33.50 -5.09 2.97
C TYR A 37 -34.48 -5.98 3.74
N PRO A 38 -35.80 -5.67 3.72
CA PRO A 38 -36.81 -6.58 4.23
C PRO A 38 -36.72 -7.93 3.52
N ASP A 39 -36.75 -9.02 4.27
CA ASP A 39 -36.71 -10.40 3.77
C ASP A 39 -38.10 -10.84 3.23
N CYS A 40 -38.72 -9.98 2.45
CA CYS A 40 -40.08 -10.14 1.95
C CYS A 40 -40.29 -9.21 0.76
N ALA A 41 -41.37 -9.45 0.00
CA ALA A 41 -41.82 -8.52 -1.03
C ALA A 41 -42.45 -7.28 -0.37
N TYR A 42 -41.62 -6.29 -0.04
CA TYR A 42 -42.07 -5.00 0.47
C TYR A 42 -42.59 -4.11 -0.66
N GLN A 43 -43.47 -3.17 -0.33
CA GLN A 43 -44.01 -2.21 -1.30
C GLN A 43 -43.24 -0.89 -1.21
N VAL A 44 -42.67 -0.44 -2.32
CA VAL A 44 -42.15 0.93 -2.45
C VAL A 44 -43.33 1.87 -2.65
N VAL A 45 -43.59 2.70 -1.64
CA VAL A 45 -44.64 3.74 -1.67
C VAL A 45 -44.21 4.89 -2.58
N LYS A 46 -42.95 5.30 -2.46
CA LYS A 46 -42.39 6.42 -3.21
C LYS A 46 -40.86 6.35 -3.22
N THR A 47 -40.26 6.85 -4.29
CA THR A 47 -38.81 7.09 -4.34
C THR A 47 -38.56 8.59 -4.22
N PHE A 48 -37.64 8.99 -3.35
CA PHE A 48 -37.37 10.40 -3.08
C PHE A 48 -35.87 10.68 -3.01
N SER A 49 -35.47 11.89 -3.40
CA SER A 49 -34.08 12.33 -3.39
C SER A 49 -33.97 13.69 -2.70
N ALA A 50 -33.09 13.77 -1.71
CA ALA A 50 -32.79 15.00 -1.00
C ALA A 50 -31.37 15.45 -1.35
N LYS A 51 -31.26 16.72 -1.76
CA LYS A 51 -30.00 17.35 -2.19
C LYS A 51 -29.71 18.59 -1.35
N LYS A 52 -28.47 18.75 -0.89
CA LYS A 52 -27.97 19.94 -0.18
C LYS A 52 -26.59 20.33 -0.68
N GLN A 53 -26.33 21.64 -0.76
CA GLN A 53 -25.00 22.17 -1.03
C GLN A 53 -24.22 22.36 0.28
N THR A 54 -22.92 22.09 0.26
CA THR A 54 -22.04 22.19 1.42
C THR A 54 -20.64 22.65 0.99
N ARG A 55 -19.92 23.31 1.91
CA ARG A 55 -18.51 23.69 1.68
C ARG A 55 -17.53 22.53 1.97
N HIS A 56 -18.01 21.46 2.58
CA HIS A 56 -17.20 20.31 2.98
C HIS A 56 -17.85 19.01 2.49
N GLN A 57 -17.09 18.22 1.73
CA GLN A 57 -17.53 16.95 1.13
C GLN A 57 -18.17 15.97 2.14
N HIS A 58 -17.74 16.03 3.41
CA HIS A 58 -18.15 15.12 4.49
C HIS A 58 -18.80 15.84 5.69
N SER A 59 -19.50 16.96 5.47
CA SER A 59 -20.17 17.61 6.59
C SER A 59 -21.29 16.72 7.16
N GLN A 60 -21.06 16.17 8.36
CA GLN A 60 -22.02 15.34 9.08
C GLN A 60 -23.34 16.08 9.30
N GLU A 61 -23.28 17.37 9.66
CA GLU A 61 -24.46 18.24 9.82
C GLU A 61 -25.32 18.31 8.55
N HIS A 62 -24.71 18.30 7.36
CA HIS A 62 -25.44 18.32 6.10
C HIS A 62 -26.05 16.96 5.77
N LEU A 63 -25.35 15.87 6.10
CA LEU A 63 -25.88 14.51 5.98
C LEU A 63 -27.08 14.32 6.92
N ASP A 64 -26.96 14.70 8.19
CA ASP A 64 -28.04 14.60 9.16
C ASP A 64 -29.29 15.37 8.69
N TRP A 65 -29.09 16.54 8.08
CA TRP A 65 -30.19 17.30 7.47
C TRP A 65 -30.84 16.55 6.30
N ILE A 66 -30.05 15.96 5.41
CA ILE A 66 -30.55 15.18 4.26
C ILE A 66 -31.33 13.98 4.77
N LEU A 67 -30.77 13.22 5.71
CA LEU A 67 -31.41 12.04 6.31
C LEU A 67 -32.71 12.42 7.04
N LYS A 68 -32.71 13.50 7.82
CA LYS A 68 -33.91 14.02 8.48
C LYS A 68 -34.99 14.42 7.47
N ARG A 69 -34.61 15.02 6.34
CA ARG A 69 -35.55 15.37 5.25
C ARG A 69 -36.14 14.12 4.59
N LEU A 70 -35.34 13.11 4.30
CA LEU A 70 -35.81 11.83 3.74
C LEU A 70 -36.80 11.15 4.70
N ARG A 71 -36.50 11.13 6.00
CA ARG A 71 -37.38 10.56 7.04
C ARG A 71 -38.71 11.31 7.18
N ARG A 72 -38.72 12.64 7.06
CA ARG A 72 -39.97 13.43 7.05
C ARG A 72 -40.83 13.12 5.83
N GLU A 73 -40.22 13.03 4.66
CA GLU A 73 -40.94 12.65 3.44
C GLU A 73 -41.54 11.23 3.57
N ALA A 74 -40.82 10.30 4.20
CA ALA A 74 -41.33 8.96 4.49
C ALA A 74 -42.60 9.01 5.35
N GLN A 75 -42.59 9.85 6.39
CA GLN A 75 -43.75 10.03 7.26
C GLN A 75 -44.95 10.61 6.51
N GLU A 76 -44.73 11.66 5.72
CA GLU A 76 -45.77 12.32 4.92
C GLU A 76 -46.35 11.37 3.85
N ALA A 77 -45.52 10.49 3.28
CA ALA A 77 -45.95 9.47 2.33
C ALA A 77 -46.67 8.27 3.00
N GLY A 78 -46.75 8.22 4.33
CA GLY A 78 -47.30 7.07 5.05
C GLY A 78 -46.48 5.78 4.83
N ALA A 79 -45.16 5.93 4.73
CA ALA A 79 -44.20 4.83 4.69
C ALA A 79 -43.81 4.42 6.11
N ASP A 80 -43.60 3.12 6.31
CA ASP A 80 -43.22 2.55 7.60
C ASP A 80 -41.71 2.63 7.84
N ALA A 81 -40.92 2.65 6.77
CA ALA A 81 -39.46 2.75 6.81
C ALA A 81 -38.90 3.29 5.48
N LEU A 82 -37.59 3.50 5.40
CA LEU A 82 -36.89 3.89 4.17
C LEU A 82 -35.55 3.16 4.00
N ILE A 83 -35.18 2.93 2.74
CA ILE A 83 -33.91 2.30 2.34
C ILE A 83 -33.13 3.30 1.50
N LEU A 84 -31.88 3.59 1.89
CA LEU A 84 -31.00 4.45 1.10
C LEU A 84 -30.41 3.65 -0.07
N THR A 85 -30.64 4.12 -1.30
CA THR A 85 -30.31 3.37 -2.52
C THR A 85 -29.17 3.97 -3.33
N ASP A 86 -28.95 5.27 -3.22
CA ASP A 86 -27.85 5.95 -3.90
C ASP A 86 -27.37 7.19 -3.13
N LYS A 87 -26.08 7.49 -3.25
CA LYS A 87 -25.43 8.69 -2.74
C LYS A 87 -24.49 9.22 -3.80
N LYS A 88 -24.72 10.46 -4.21
CA LYS A 88 -23.89 11.21 -5.17
C LYS A 88 -23.32 12.45 -4.51
N VAL A 89 -22.03 12.67 -4.70
CA VAL A 89 -21.35 13.91 -4.29
C VAL A 89 -20.74 14.53 -5.53
N GLN A 90 -21.14 15.75 -5.86
CA GLN A 90 -20.70 16.46 -7.05
C GLN A 90 -20.18 17.84 -6.69
N GLN A 91 -19.11 18.30 -7.32
CA GLN A 91 -18.65 19.68 -7.19
C GLN A 91 -19.61 20.59 -7.99
N ALA A 92 -20.23 21.58 -7.33
CA ALA A 92 -21.15 22.49 -8.00
C ALA A 92 -20.35 23.57 -8.74
N GLY A 93 -20.62 23.73 -10.05
CA GLY A 93 -19.80 24.49 -11.00
C GLY A 93 -19.75 26.02 -10.85
N HIS A 94 -20.10 26.60 -9.70
CA HIS A 94 -20.01 28.05 -9.49
C HIS A 94 -18.96 28.44 -8.45
N GLN A 95 -18.01 29.28 -8.89
CA GLN A 95 -16.98 29.90 -8.07
C GLN A 95 -17.60 30.96 -7.16
N ALA A 96 -17.52 30.77 -5.84
CA ALA A 96 -17.70 31.87 -4.90
C ALA A 96 -16.30 32.39 -4.52
N VAL A 97 -15.94 33.57 -5.02
CA VAL A 97 -14.71 34.27 -4.63
C VAL A 97 -14.98 34.98 -3.31
N ASN A 98 -14.44 34.47 -2.21
CA ASN A 98 -14.38 35.21 -0.94
C ASN A 98 -12.94 35.21 -0.43
N HIS A 99 -12.38 36.40 -0.22
CA HIS A 99 -11.08 36.64 0.42
C HIS A 99 -9.90 35.79 -0.13
N GLY A 100 -9.75 35.70 -1.45
CA GLY A 100 -8.54 35.15 -2.08
C GLY A 100 -8.33 33.63 -1.96
N ARG A 101 -9.23 32.88 -1.31
CA ARG A 101 -9.24 31.41 -1.33
C ARG A 101 -10.37 30.92 -2.23
N LYS A 102 -10.01 30.20 -3.29
CA LYS A 102 -10.97 29.50 -4.16
C LYS A 102 -11.63 28.40 -3.32
N GLN A 103 -12.96 28.47 -3.12
CA GLN A 103 -13.73 27.40 -2.48
C GLN A 103 -14.78 26.89 -3.44
N PHE A 104 -14.85 25.56 -3.60
CA PHE A 104 -15.84 24.91 -4.44
C PHE A 104 -16.96 24.34 -3.56
N PRO A 105 -18.22 24.78 -3.72
CA PRO A 105 -19.33 24.17 -3.02
C PRO A 105 -19.57 22.76 -3.59
N PHE A 106 -19.60 21.76 -2.72
CA PHE A 106 -20.06 20.42 -3.06
C PHE A 106 -21.58 20.36 -2.99
N SER A 107 -22.18 19.45 -3.76
CA SER A 107 -23.57 19.09 -3.65
C SER A 107 -23.67 17.60 -3.34
N VAL A 108 -24.26 17.29 -2.19
CA VAL A 108 -24.53 15.92 -1.74
C VAL A 108 -26.00 15.64 -2.02
N ALA A 109 -26.28 14.54 -2.73
CA ALA A 109 -27.62 14.04 -2.98
C ALA A 109 -27.71 12.58 -2.51
N ILE A 110 -28.75 12.27 -1.72
CA ILE A 110 -29.05 10.90 -1.30
C ILE A 110 -30.46 10.56 -1.79
N LYS A 111 -30.58 9.40 -2.44
CA LYS A 111 -31.82 8.81 -2.92
C LYS A 111 -32.25 7.69 -1.98
N ALA A 112 -33.55 7.63 -1.69
CA ALA A 112 -34.15 6.61 -0.85
C ALA A 112 -35.44 6.05 -1.46
N GLU A 113 -35.70 4.77 -1.19
CA GLU A 113 -37.00 4.13 -1.37
C GLU A 113 -37.75 4.20 -0.05
N LEU A 114 -38.95 4.75 -0.06
CA LEU A 114 -39.84 4.86 1.09
C LEU A 114 -40.81 3.68 1.00
N ILE A 115 -40.85 2.83 2.01
CA ILE A 115 -41.45 1.50 1.91
C ILE A 115 -42.54 1.28 2.95
N ARG A 116 -43.50 0.41 2.64
CA ARG A 116 -44.35 -0.22 3.64
C ARG A 116 -43.77 -1.57 4.05
N ASN A 117 -43.79 -1.82 5.35
CA ASN A 117 -43.35 -3.10 5.89
C ASN A 117 -44.32 -4.20 5.45
N CYS A 118 -43.78 -5.38 5.20
CA CYS A 118 -44.57 -6.56 4.92
C CYS A 118 -45.13 -7.16 6.22
N GLU A 119 -46.28 -7.81 6.13
CA GLU A 119 -46.95 -8.43 7.28
C GLU A 119 -46.38 -9.81 7.66
N SER A 120 -45.53 -10.42 6.81
CA SER A 120 -44.96 -11.75 7.04
C SER A 120 -43.46 -11.68 7.34
N LYS A 121 -43.04 -12.45 8.35
CA LYS A 121 -41.61 -12.64 8.66
C LYS A 121 -41.05 -13.70 7.73
N GLY A 122 -40.20 -13.29 6.79
CA GLY A 122 -39.33 -14.20 6.06
C GLY A 122 -38.32 -14.88 6.99
N SER A 123 -37.88 -16.07 6.61
CA SER A 123 -36.89 -16.89 7.34
C SER A 123 -35.52 -16.94 6.64
N GLY A 124 -35.26 -16.01 5.72
CA GLY A 124 -34.09 -15.90 4.88
C GLY A 124 -32.95 -15.07 5.48
N GLU A 125 -31.81 -15.11 4.80
CA GLU A 125 -30.63 -14.30 5.15
C GLU A 125 -30.89 -12.82 4.85
N LEU A 126 -30.80 -11.98 5.89
CA LEU A 126 -30.93 -10.52 5.75
C LEU A 126 -29.80 -9.97 4.86
N THR A 127 -30.17 -9.35 3.75
CA THR A 127 -29.22 -8.70 2.86
C THR A 127 -28.98 -7.26 3.32
N ALA A 128 -27.73 -6.88 3.60
CA ALA A 128 -27.39 -5.52 4.00
C ALA A 128 -27.73 -4.50 2.88
N THR A 129 -28.20 -3.32 3.26
CA THR A 129 -28.42 -2.23 2.31
C THR A 129 -27.09 -1.69 1.79
N LYS A 130 -27.09 -1.17 0.55
CA LYS A 130 -25.89 -0.59 -0.07
C LYS A 130 -25.37 0.64 0.68
N ILE A 131 -26.24 1.32 1.44
CA ILE A 131 -25.93 2.51 2.22
C ILE A 131 -26.56 2.36 3.60
N ASP A 132 -25.78 2.60 4.65
CA ASP A 132 -26.21 2.51 6.05
C ASP A 132 -27.06 3.70 6.52
N GLY A 133 -27.62 3.59 7.72
CA GLY A 133 -28.42 4.62 8.37
C GLY A 133 -27.69 5.94 8.60
N GLU A 134 -26.35 5.94 8.60
CA GLU A 134 -25.51 7.13 8.64
C GLU A 134 -25.19 7.71 7.26
N GLY A 135 -25.71 7.12 6.17
CA GLY A 135 -25.50 7.59 4.81
C GLY A 135 -24.10 7.25 4.25
N ARG A 136 -23.44 6.20 4.74
CA ARG A 136 -22.16 5.67 4.26
C ARG A 136 -22.41 4.43 3.42
N ARG A 137 -21.62 4.25 2.35
CA ARG A 137 -21.73 3.04 1.51
C ARG A 137 -21.18 1.83 2.27
N ARG A 138 -21.89 0.70 2.18
CA ARG A 138 -21.46 -0.60 2.70
C ARG A 138 -20.97 -1.50 1.58
N LEU A 139 -19.84 -2.15 1.79
CA LEU A 139 -19.37 -3.25 0.96
C LEU A 139 -20.23 -4.48 1.28
N SER A 140 -21.07 -4.90 0.34
CA SER A 140 -21.90 -6.10 0.47
C SER A 140 -21.02 -7.35 0.39
N THR A 141 -20.44 -7.76 1.52
CA THR A 141 -19.84 -9.08 1.65
C THR A 141 -20.95 -10.07 2.01
N LYS A 142 -21.28 -10.99 1.10
CA LYS A 142 -22.07 -12.18 1.45
C LYS A 142 -21.25 -13.00 2.45
N LEU A 143 -21.49 -12.79 3.75
CA LEU A 143 -20.95 -13.64 4.79
C LEU A 143 -21.65 -14.99 4.73
N GLN A 144 -21.13 -15.91 3.91
CA GLN A 144 -21.52 -17.31 3.99
C GLN A 144 -21.14 -17.83 5.38
N THR A 145 -22.14 -18.05 6.22
CA THR A 145 -21.93 -18.61 7.54
C THR A 145 -21.74 -20.12 7.39
N VAL A 146 -20.51 -20.55 7.13
CA VAL A 146 -20.17 -21.98 7.13
C VAL A 146 -20.30 -22.49 8.56
N LYS A 147 -21.35 -23.28 8.84
CA LYS A 147 -21.43 -24.08 10.08
C LYS A 147 -20.31 -25.13 10.04
N MET A 148 -19.16 -24.75 10.57
CA MET A 148 -18.08 -25.70 10.82
C MET A 148 -18.41 -26.55 12.04
N GLU A 149 -18.63 -27.84 11.82
CA GLU A 149 -18.49 -28.81 12.90
C GLU A 149 -17.07 -28.70 13.46
N LYS A 150 -16.94 -28.48 14.78
CA LYS A 150 -15.66 -28.44 15.47
C LYS A 150 -15.01 -29.82 15.44
N LYS A 151 -14.34 -30.15 14.34
CA LYS A 151 -13.24 -31.11 14.35
C LYS A 151 -11.98 -30.34 14.73
N SER A 152 -11.42 -30.67 15.89
CA SER A 152 -10.09 -30.20 16.28
C SER A 152 -9.06 -30.75 15.29
N MET A 153 -8.72 -29.97 14.28
CA MET A 153 -7.59 -30.25 13.40
C MET A 153 -6.32 -29.84 14.13
N GLN A 154 -5.47 -30.81 14.44
CA GLN A 154 -4.08 -30.51 14.75
C GLN A 154 -3.37 -30.19 13.44
N PHE A 155 -3.11 -28.91 13.21
CA PHE A 155 -2.28 -28.49 12.08
C PHE A 155 -0.81 -28.65 12.45
N SER A 156 -0.13 -29.61 11.83
CA SER A 156 1.33 -29.58 11.72
C SER A 156 1.69 -28.91 10.40
N PHE A 157 1.90 -27.59 10.43
CA PHE A 157 2.44 -26.89 9.28
C PHE A 157 3.93 -27.23 9.19
N ALA A 158 4.35 -27.95 8.15
CA ALA A 158 5.73 -27.85 7.68
C ALA A 158 5.90 -26.42 7.15
N GLN A 159 6.21 -25.48 8.04
CA GLN A 159 6.28 -24.06 7.69
C GLN A 159 7.52 -23.87 6.80
N LYS A 160 7.30 -23.67 5.48
CA LYS A 160 8.27 -22.96 4.67
C LYS A 160 8.54 -21.63 5.39
N ARG A 161 9.80 -21.35 5.69
CA ARG A 161 10.23 -20.11 6.34
C ARG A 161 11.41 -19.55 5.55
N LEU A 162 11.45 -18.23 5.42
CA LEU A 162 12.63 -17.55 4.91
C LEU A 162 13.78 -17.77 5.88
N ASN A 163 14.95 -18.09 5.35
CA ASN A 163 16.16 -18.26 6.15
C ASN A 163 16.70 -16.90 6.53
N HIS A 164 16.41 -16.43 7.74
CA HIS A 164 16.97 -15.18 8.27
C HIS A 164 17.77 -15.48 9.55
N PRO A 165 19.07 -15.85 9.43
CA PRO A 165 19.90 -16.14 10.59
C PRO A 165 20.12 -14.87 11.44
N LYS A 166 20.36 -15.08 12.73
CA LYS A 166 20.74 -13.98 13.64
C LYS A 166 22.18 -13.56 13.36
N ILE A 167 22.37 -12.31 12.94
CA ILE A 167 23.70 -11.75 12.69
C ILE A 167 24.25 -11.21 14.02
N LEU A 168 25.43 -11.70 14.40
CA LEU A 168 26.08 -11.35 15.67
C LEU A 168 27.22 -10.34 15.49
N ASN A 169 27.77 -10.25 14.28
CA ASN A 169 28.88 -9.36 13.95
C ASN A 169 28.33 -8.04 13.40
N SER A 170 28.53 -6.94 14.12
CA SER A 170 28.18 -5.58 13.66
C SER A 170 29.32 -4.85 12.96
N GLY A 171 30.52 -5.44 12.93
CA GLY A 171 31.76 -4.81 12.51
C GLY A 171 31.81 -4.52 11.02
N ILE A 172 32.34 -3.33 10.69
CA ILE A 172 32.70 -2.91 9.33
C ILE A 172 34.16 -2.48 9.35
N SER A 173 34.90 -2.88 8.32
CA SER A 173 36.30 -2.53 8.11
C SER A 173 36.58 -2.28 6.63
N LEU A 174 37.84 -1.98 6.28
CA LEU A 174 38.29 -1.91 4.89
C LEU A 174 38.27 -3.27 4.16
N SER A 175 38.12 -4.39 4.87
CA SER A 175 38.08 -5.72 4.26
C SER A 175 36.66 -6.22 4.00
N GLY A 176 35.69 -5.83 4.84
CA GLY A 176 34.36 -6.42 4.81
C GLY A 176 33.34 -5.83 5.77
N VAL A 177 32.15 -6.43 5.76
CA VAL A 177 30.98 -6.10 6.57
C VAL A 177 30.43 -7.34 7.24
N TYR A 178 30.24 -7.31 8.56
CA TYR A 178 29.58 -8.38 9.34
C TYR A 178 30.17 -9.78 9.13
N GLY A 179 31.47 -9.87 8.80
CA GLY A 179 32.18 -11.12 8.50
C GLY A 179 32.20 -11.52 7.02
N VAL A 180 31.51 -10.80 6.13
CA VAL A 180 31.59 -10.95 4.67
C VAL A 180 32.64 -10.02 4.11
N ASN A 181 33.60 -10.55 3.34
CA ASN A 181 34.63 -9.75 2.69
C ASN A 181 34.25 -9.35 1.26
N ILE A 182 34.80 -8.24 0.76
CA ILE A 182 34.82 -7.97 -0.69
C ILE A 182 35.50 -9.14 -1.41
N GLY A 183 34.93 -9.57 -2.53
CA GLY A 183 35.32 -10.76 -3.28
C GLY A 183 34.55 -12.04 -2.92
N SER A 184 33.77 -12.05 -1.84
CA SER A 184 32.96 -13.22 -1.44
C SER A 184 31.94 -13.60 -2.51
N SER A 185 31.71 -14.90 -2.66
CA SER A 185 30.67 -15.44 -3.55
C SER A 185 29.27 -15.20 -3.01
N TYR A 186 28.27 -15.26 -3.88
CA TYR A 186 26.85 -15.21 -3.51
C TYR A 186 26.47 -16.22 -2.41
N GLN A 187 26.97 -17.45 -2.51
CA GLN A 187 26.69 -18.50 -1.54
C GLN A 187 27.24 -18.17 -0.15
N GLN A 188 28.47 -17.69 -0.06
CA GLN A 188 29.09 -17.30 1.21
C GLN A 188 28.32 -16.17 1.90
N VAL A 189 27.81 -15.21 1.12
CA VAL A 189 26.96 -14.15 1.67
C VAL A 189 25.64 -14.72 2.21
N ARG A 190 24.97 -15.61 1.46
CA ARG A 190 23.71 -16.22 1.90
C ARG A 190 23.86 -17.15 3.10
N GLU A 191 24.99 -17.83 3.25
CA GLU A 191 25.28 -18.63 4.43
C GLU A 191 25.32 -17.77 5.71
N LEU A 192 25.81 -16.54 5.61
CA LEU A 192 25.92 -15.60 6.74
C LEU A 192 24.67 -14.75 6.95
N PHE A 193 24.09 -14.21 5.89
CA PHE A 193 22.99 -13.23 5.97
C PHE A 193 21.62 -13.83 5.68
N GLY A 194 21.56 -15.06 5.18
CA GLY A 194 20.34 -15.74 4.79
C GLY A 194 19.78 -15.29 3.45
N ASP A 195 18.47 -15.44 3.30
CA ASP A 195 17.74 -15.00 2.12
C ASP A 195 17.72 -13.46 2.04
N PRO A 196 17.95 -12.86 0.86
CA PRO A 196 17.84 -11.41 0.68
C PRO A 196 16.37 -10.97 0.73
N SER A 197 16.13 -9.71 1.06
CA SER A 197 14.79 -9.09 0.94
C SER A 197 14.48 -8.67 -0.50
N VAL A 198 15.52 -8.30 -1.26
CA VAL A 198 15.40 -7.79 -2.62
C VAL A 198 16.49 -8.40 -3.50
N GLU A 199 16.17 -8.70 -4.75
CA GLU A 199 17.13 -9.03 -5.80
C GLU A 199 16.88 -8.13 -7.01
N LEU A 200 17.88 -7.36 -7.43
CA LEU A 200 17.81 -6.46 -8.59
C LEU A 200 18.76 -6.95 -9.68
N ARG A 201 18.26 -6.98 -10.90
CA ARG A 201 18.96 -7.34 -12.15
C ARG A 201 18.85 -6.20 -13.18
N ALA A 202 18.65 -4.98 -12.69
CA ALA A 202 18.46 -3.77 -13.48
C ALA A 202 19.72 -3.33 -14.24
N HIS A 203 20.88 -3.91 -13.95
CA HIS A 203 22.18 -3.55 -14.52
C HIS A 203 22.78 -4.75 -15.25
N GLN A 204 23.44 -4.50 -16.39
CA GLN A 204 24.11 -5.55 -17.15
C GLN A 204 25.24 -6.17 -16.31
N ASP A 205 25.31 -7.50 -16.28
CA ASP A 205 26.33 -8.29 -15.56
C ASP A 205 26.49 -7.96 -14.06
N GLU A 206 25.47 -7.35 -13.46
CA GLU A 206 25.46 -6.94 -12.07
C GLU A 206 24.13 -7.32 -11.40
N VAL A 207 24.25 -8.04 -10.27
CA VAL A 207 23.11 -8.38 -9.41
C VAL A 207 23.26 -7.63 -8.10
N VAL A 208 22.21 -6.95 -7.67
CA VAL A 208 22.20 -6.27 -6.37
C VAL A 208 21.24 -6.97 -5.43
N LEU A 209 21.73 -7.36 -4.26
CA LEU A 209 20.92 -7.92 -3.19
C LEU A 209 20.64 -6.86 -2.13
N GLY A 210 19.36 -6.65 -1.82
CA GLY A 210 18.93 -5.85 -0.68
C GLY A 210 18.69 -6.73 0.52
N TYR A 211 19.28 -6.38 1.66
CA TYR A 211 19.00 -6.96 2.97
C TYR A 211 18.34 -5.86 3.82
N GLY A 212 17.04 -6.04 4.10
CA GLY A 212 16.22 -4.94 4.61
C GLY A 212 16.13 -3.79 3.61
N ARG A 213 15.97 -2.57 4.10
CA ARG A 213 15.80 -1.35 3.28
C ARG A 213 17.09 -0.57 3.09
N ARG A 214 18.17 -0.99 3.77
CA ARG A 214 19.39 -0.17 3.91
C ARG A 214 20.64 -0.81 3.32
N HIS A 215 20.78 -2.14 3.35
CA HIS A 215 22.02 -2.80 2.94
C HIS A 215 21.91 -3.35 1.53
N TRP A 216 22.67 -2.76 0.62
CA TRP A 216 22.70 -3.13 -0.79
C TRP A 216 24.06 -3.71 -1.13
N LEU A 217 24.08 -4.96 -1.57
CA LEU A 217 25.27 -5.73 -1.91
C LEU A 217 25.31 -5.98 -3.42
N HIS A 218 26.34 -5.47 -4.07
CA HIS A 218 26.53 -5.53 -5.51
C HIS A 218 27.46 -6.67 -5.89
N PHE A 219 27.03 -7.51 -6.83
CA PHE A 219 27.78 -8.65 -7.32
C PHE A 219 28.08 -8.50 -8.81
N GLN A 220 29.35 -8.67 -9.19
CA GLN A 220 29.79 -8.75 -10.59
C GLN A 220 30.56 -10.06 -10.79
N SER A 221 30.26 -10.79 -11.87
CA SER A 221 30.84 -12.12 -12.12
C SER A 221 30.72 -13.08 -10.91
N GLY A 222 29.59 -13.01 -10.19
CA GLY A 222 29.31 -13.86 -9.03
C GLY A 222 30.04 -13.48 -7.73
N ARG A 223 30.78 -12.37 -7.70
CA ARG A 223 31.56 -11.92 -6.54
C ARG A 223 31.09 -10.57 -6.01
N LEU A 224 31.08 -10.42 -4.70
CA LEU A 224 30.73 -9.18 -4.00
C LEU A 224 31.78 -8.10 -4.30
N VAL A 225 31.40 -7.04 -4.99
CA VAL A 225 32.31 -5.94 -5.37
C VAL A 225 32.03 -4.64 -4.61
N LYS A 226 30.82 -4.50 -4.05
CA LYS A 226 30.44 -3.32 -3.29
C LYS A 226 29.33 -3.62 -2.29
N VAL A 227 29.38 -2.94 -1.15
CA VAL A 227 28.32 -2.88 -0.14
C VAL A 227 28.04 -1.43 0.19
N GLN A 228 26.78 -1.04 0.36
CA GLN A 228 26.41 0.28 0.86
C GLN A 228 25.22 0.21 1.82
N SER A 229 25.19 1.10 2.81
CA SER A 229 24.10 1.20 3.81
C SER A 229 23.17 2.39 3.60
N ASP A 230 23.54 3.27 2.68
CA ASP A 230 22.86 4.52 2.37
C ASP A 230 22.89 4.71 0.85
N SER A 231 21.94 5.48 0.31
CA SER A 231 21.54 5.50 -1.11
C SER A 231 20.65 4.32 -1.52
N PRO A 232 19.32 4.41 -1.31
CA PRO A 232 18.43 3.42 -1.89
C PRO A 232 18.49 3.47 -3.42
N LEU A 233 18.52 2.30 -4.05
CA LEU A 233 18.39 2.15 -5.50
C LEU A 233 16.93 2.29 -5.96
N LEU A 234 16.00 2.14 -5.01
CA LEU A 234 14.56 2.14 -5.23
C LEU A 234 13.93 3.42 -4.67
N SER A 235 12.81 3.83 -5.23
CA SER A 235 12.04 4.97 -4.72
C SER A 235 11.50 4.67 -3.31
N THR A 236 11.16 5.72 -2.56
CA THR A 236 10.59 5.57 -1.21
C THR A 236 9.35 4.69 -1.19
N GLU A 237 8.50 4.82 -2.21
CA GLU A 237 7.30 4.00 -2.38
C GLU A 237 7.65 2.51 -2.44
N VAL A 238 8.58 2.12 -3.33
CA VAL A 238 9.01 0.73 -3.48
C VAL A 238 9.81 0.22 -2.27
N LEU A 239 10.64 1.07 -1.64
CA LEU A 239 11.35 0.71 -0.42
C LEU A 239 10.41 0.36 0.73
N ASN A 240 9.24 1.00 0.80
CA ASN A 240 8.27 0.76 1.85
C ASN A 240 7.58 -0.60 1.75
N GLU A 241 7.60 -1.22 0.56
CA GLU A 241 7.10 -2.58 0.33
C GLU A 241 8.06 -3.65 0.88
N ILE A 242 9.34 -3.32 1.09
CA ILE A 242 10.33 -4.28 1.60
C ILE A 242 10.04 -4.59 3.08
N PRO A 243 9.81 -5.86 3.48
CA PRO A 243 9.65 -6.22 4.88
C PRO A 243 10.88 -5.85 5.71
N LEU A 244 10.64 -5.32 6.91
CA LEU A 244 11.71 -4.92 7.82
C LEU A 244 12.53 -6.14 8.27
N ARG A 245 13.84 -5.91 8.44
CA ARG A 245 14.81 -6.84 9.01
C ARG A 245 15.63 -6.12 10.06
N ASP A 246 15.26 -6.30 11.32
CA ASP A 246 15.79 -5.60 12.51
C ASP A 246 17.30 -5.29 12.42
N PHE A 247 18.15 -6.31 12.20
CA PHE A 247 19.60 -6.11 12.13
C PHE A 247 20.05 -5.10 11.06
N PHE A 248 19.44 -5.16 9.87
CA PHE A 248 19.81 -4.30 8.74
C PHE A 248 19.12 -2.93 8.80
N ASP A 249 17.92 -2.86 9.38
CA ASP A 249 17.12 -1.63 9.41
C ASP A 249 17.36 -0.76 10.67
N ASP A 250 17.83 -1.33 11.77
CA ASP A 250 18.06 -0.64 13.06
C ASP A 250 19.47 -0.05 13.24
N PHE A 251 20.23 0.10 12.15
CA PHE A 251 21.58 0.68 12.17
C PHE A 251 22.54 0.00 13.15
N ALA A 252 22.46 -1.33 13.31
CA ALA A 252 23.23 -2.09 14.28
C ALA A 252 24.76 -2.07 14.04
N TRP A 253 25.20 -1.50 12.92
CA TRP A 253 26.56 -1.57 12.43
C TRP A 253 27.54 -0.62 13.13
N LYS A 254 28.80 -1.03 13.17
CA LYS A 254 29.88 -0.31 13.85
C LYS A 254 31.17 -0.41 13.05
N LEU A 255 31.76 0.73 12.77
CA LEU A 255 33.08 0.85 12.18
C LEU A 255 34.15 0.48 13.21
N GLU A 256 34.97 -0.52 12.88
CA GLU A 256 36.02 -1.06 13.76
C GLU A 256 35.51 -1.32 15.20
N ASP A 257 34.25 -1.77 15.30
CA ASP A 257 33.49 -2.02 16.53
C ASP A 257 33.32 -0.82 17.50
N LYS A 258 33.65 0.41 17.05
CA LYS A 258 33.71 1.61 17.91
C LYS A 258 32.73 2.70 17.54
N ALA A 259 32.55 2.98 16.26
CA ALA A 259 31.76 4.13 15.79
C ALA A 259 30.61 3.66 14.89
N GLY A 260 29.37 3.83 15.34
CA GLY A 260 28.18 3.46 14.58
C GLY A 260 27.42 4.66 14.02
N TYR A 261 26.18 4.43 13.62
CA TYR A 261 25.27 5.48 13.17
C TYR A 261 25.17 6.64 14.18
N LYS A 262 25.13 7.86 13.64
CA LYS A 262 25.16 9.15 14.37
C LYS A 262 26.43 9.42 15.19
N ALA A 263 27.47 8.59 15.15
CA ALA A 263 28.73 8.91 15.80
C ALA A 263 29.31 10.25 15.28
N PRO A 264 29.80 11.14 16.15
CA PRO A 264 30.40 12.40 15.74
C PRO A 264 31.68 12.17 14.94
N LEU A 265 31.96 13.05 13.96
CA LEU A 265 33.15 12.97 13.11
C LEU A 265 34.45 12.77 13.88
N ARG A 266 34.58 13.40 15.05
CA ARG A 266 35.76 13.25 15.93
C ARG A 266 35.95 11.79 16.38
N GLN A 267 34.89 11.15 16.89
CA GLN A 267 34.94 9.75 17.32
C GLN A 267 35.27 8.82 16.15
N VAL A 268 34.73 9.08 14.96
CA VAL A 268 35.05 8.29 13.75
C VAL A 268 36.53 8.39 13.40
N LYS A 269 37.07 9.61 13.36
CA LYS A 269 38.51 9.85 13.09
C LYS A 269 39.42 9.19 14.13
N GLU A 270 39.06 9.28 15.40
CA GLU A 270 39.80 8.64 16.50
C GLU A 270 39.74 7.10 16.38
N SER A 271 38.59 6.54 16.02
CA SER A 271 38.40 5.09 15.84
C SER A 271 39.28 4.53 14.72
N LEU A 272 39.37 5.28 13.61
CA LEU A 272 40.15 4.92 12.43
C LEU A 272 41.61 5.39 12.47
N LYS A 273 41.99 6.21 13.46
CA LYS A 273 43.32 6.85 13.57
C LYS A 273 43.71 7.65 12.31
N ILE A 274 42.78 8.43 11.77
CA ILE A 274 42.99 9.25 10.56
C ILE A 274 42.79 10.75 10.82
N THR A 275 43.46 11.58 10.01
CA THR A 275 43.46 13.05 10.17
C THR A 275 42.82 13.82 9.00
N GLY A 276 42.17 13.14 8.05
CA GLY A 276 41.57 13.77 6.85
C GLY A 276 40.36 14.67 7.11
N SER A 277 40.11 15.64 6.23
CA SER A 277 38.87 16.45 6.23
C SER A 277 37.76 15.76 5.41
N LEU A 278 36.51 16.15 5.67
CA LEU A 278 35.40 15.77 4.79
C LEU A 278 35.53 16.48 3.44
N ASP A 279 35.04 15.84 2.37
CA ASP A 279 34.95 16.44 1.05
C ASP A 279 33.71 17.36 0.91
N LYS A 280 33.47 17.86 -0.31
CA LYS A 280 32.31 18.74 -0.60
C LYS A 280 30.94 18.06 -0.45
N LYS A 281 30.90 16.72 -0.45
CA LYS A 281 29.71 15.90 -0.24
C LYS A 281 29.55 15.46 1.22
N ASN A 282 30.39 15.99 2.13
CA ASN A 282 30.49 15.56 3.52
C ASN A 282 30.90 14.08 3.67
N GLN A 283 31.74 13.58 2.75
CA GLN A 283 32.24 12.22 2.75
C GLN A 283 33.67 12.14 3.28
N LEU A 284 34.00 11.04 3.94
CA LEU A 284 35.36 10.66 4.29
C LEU A 284 35.74 9.39 3.53
N THR A 285 36.71 9.50 2.63
CA THR A 285 37.15 8.39 1.77
C THR A 285 38.50 7.87 2.24
N ILE A 286 38.55 6.56 2.51
CA ILE A 286 39.72 5.85 2.99
C ILE A 286 40.04 4.77 1.96
N ARG A 287 41.18 4.93 1.28
CA ARG A 287 41.62 4.01 0.24
C ARG A 287 42.68 3.07 0.81
N GLY A 288 42.37 1.77 0.85
CA GLY A 288 43.33 0.71 1.10
C GLY A 288 43.94 0.17 -0.19
N GLU A 289 44.67 -0.93 -0.09
CA GLU A 289 45.35 -1.57 -1.23
C GLU A 289 44.36 -2.05 -2.30
N SER A 290 43.34 -2.80 -1.89
CA SER A 290 42.36 -3.39 -2.82
C SER A 290 40.97 -2.75 -2.75
N ASN A 291 40.63 -2.11 -1.63
CA ASN A 291 39.28 -1.61 -1.35
C ASN A 291 39.29 -0.13 -0.94
N THR A 292 38.17 0.53 -1.15
CA THR A 292 37.89 1.88 -0.68
C THR A 292 36.66 1.86 0.23
N LEU A 293 36.81 2.42 1.43
CA LEU A 293 35.71 2.70 2.35
C LEU A 293 35.35 4.18 2.28
N ILE A 294 34.09 4.47 2.02
CA ILE A 294 33.50 5.80 1.95
C ILE A 294 32.51 5.92 3.11
N LEU A 295 32.63 6.97 3.90
CA LEU A 295 31.74 7.24 5.03
C LEU A 295 30.97 8.53 4.77
N ASP A 296 29.65 8.47 4.83
CA ASP A 296 28.75 9.60 4.59
C ASP A 296 28.36 10.28 5.90
N PHE A 297 28.44 11.61 5.95
CA PHE A 297 28.06 12.38 7.14
C PHE A 297 26.87 13.31 6.89
N LEU A 298 25.95 13.36 7.85
CA LEU A 298 24.94 14.41 7.95
C LEU A 298 25.57 15.69 8.49
N SER A 299 25.35 16.81 7.81
CA SER A 299 25.71 18.14 8.29
C SER A 299 24.53 18.75 9.03
N ASN A 300 24.70 19.00 10.33
CA ASN A 300 23.74 19.75 11.14
C ASN A 300 24.29 21.15 11.39
N LYS A 301 23.44 22.18 11.29
CA LYS A 301 23.80 23.56 11.61
C LYS A 301 23.06 23.96 12.88
N ASN A 302 23.78 24.38 13.91
CA ASN A 302 23.16 24.97 15.09
C ASN A 302 22.50 26.31 14.70
N GLY A 303 21.20 26.44 14.95
CA GLY A 303 20.43 27.64 14.58
C GLY A 303 20.86 28.92 15.30
N GLN A 304 21.46 28.79 16.50
CA GLN A 304 21.89 29.94 17.31
C GLN A 304 23.33 30.36 17.02
N THR A 305 24.25 29.40 16.91
CA THR A 305 25.69 29.70 16.74
C THR A 305 26.16 29.62 15.29
N SER A 306 25.30 29.14 14.39
CA SER A 306 25.67 28.76 13.02
C SER A 306 26.79 27.70 12.91
N ALA A 307 27.23 27.12 14.03
CA ALA A 307 28.27 26.10 14.05
C ALA A 307 27.77 24.83 13.34
N LYS A 308 28.61 24.27 12.48
CA LYS A 308 28.34 23.00 11.80
C LYS A 308 28.86 21.83 12.63
N SER A 309 28.06 20.80 12.77
CA SER A 309 28.45 19.51 13.32
C SER A 309 28.16 18.40 12.31
N TYR A 310 28.96 17.34 12.36
CA TYR A 310 28.87 16.22 11.43
C TYR A 310 28.70 14.91 12.19
N SER A 311 27.70 14.13 11.79
CA SER A 311 27.41 12.82 12.38
C SER A 311 27.33 11.76 11.30
N LEU A 312 27.93 10.60 11.56
CA LEU A 312 27.99 9.49 10.61
C LEU A 312 26.58 9.00 10.24
N LYS A 313 26.31 8.85 8.95
CA LYS A 313 25.00 8.50 8.39
C LYS A 313 24.99 7.12 7.75
N GLY A 314 26.05 6.81 7.01
CA GLY A 314 26.14 5.61 6.21
C GLY A 314 27.56 5.32 5.77
N PHE A 315 27.72 4.20 5.08
CA PHE A 315 28.98 3.79 4.51
C PHE A 315 28.76 3.16 3.13
N ALA A 316 29.82 3.17 2.32
CA ALA A 316 29.99 2.30 1.17
C ALA A 316 31.39 1.69 1.20
N LEU A 317 31.49 0.37 1.07
CA LEU A 317 32.73 -0.37 0.92
C LEU A 317 32.75 -0.96 -0.49
N GLN A 318 33.79 -0.69 -1.26
CA GLN A 318 33.88 -1.17 -2.64
C GLN A 318 35.31 -1.56 -3.02
N GLU A 319 35.44 -2.49 -3.97
CA GLU A 319 36.70 -2.75 -4.64
C GLU A 319 37.19 -1.49 -5.37
N ASN A 320 38.50 -1.23 -5.36
CA ASN A 320 39.10 -0.06 -5.99
C ASN A 320 38.83 0.01 -7.51
N GLY A 321 38.65 -1.15 -8.16
CA GLY A 321 38.36 -1.28 -9.59
C GLY A 321 36.87 -1.23 -9.95
N TYR A 322 35.96 -1.18 -8.98
CA TYR A 322 34.53 -1.23 -9.23
C TYR A 322 34.05 -0.12 -10.17
N ARG A 323 33.26 -0.50 -11.16
CA ARG A 323 32.55 0.40 -12.07
C ARG A 323 31.07 0.00 -12.09
N ALA A 324 30.21 0.97 -11.77
CA ALA A 324 28.77 0.78 -11.86
C ALA A 324 28.36 0.57 -13.32
N GLN A 325 27.56 -0.46 -13.58
CA GLN A 325 27.13 -0.80 -14.93
C GLN A 325 25.93 0.03 -15.38
N ALA A 326 25.77 0.13 -16.70
CA ALA A 326 24.61 0.81 -17.28
C ALA A 326 23.32 0.07 -16.91
N SER A 327 22.24 0.84 -16.76
CA SER A 327 20.92 0.31 -16.48
C SER A 327 20.25 -0.20 -17.76
N GLY A 328 19.68 -1.41 -17.71
CA GLY A 328 18.87 -2.01 -18.78
C GLY A 328 17.36 -1.76 -18.64
N LEU A 329 16.94 -0.84 -17.76
CA LEU A 329 15.53 -0.65 -17.34
C LEU A 329 14.56 -0.14 -18.41
N LEU A 330 15.06 0.23 -19.59
CA LEU A 330 14.28 0.86 -20.65
C LEU A 330 13.83 -0.11 -21.74
N GLU A 331 14.34 -1.34 -21.72
CA GLU A 331 13.96 -2.35 -22.70
C GLU A 331 12.52 -2.83 -22.43
N GLN A 332 11.75 -3.10 -23.49
CA GLN A 332 10.44 -3.76 -23.45
C GLN A 332 9.26 -3.04 -22.75
N GLN A 333 9.46 -1.85 -22.19
CA GLN A 333 8.43 -1.11 -21.42
C GLN A 333 7.06 -1.02 -22.11
N GLN A 334 7.04 -0.65 -23.40
CA GLN A 334 5.78 -0.49 -24.15
C GLN A 334 5.04 -1.83 -24.35
N GLY A 335 5.78 -2.92 -24.59
CA GLY A 335 5.20 -4.25 -24.70
C GLY A 335 4.62 -4.72 -23.37
N GLN A 336 5.29 -4.41 -22.26
CA GLN A 336 4.80 -4.71 -20.92
C GLN A 336 3.53 -3.93 -20.58
N TYR A 337 3.46 -2.64 -20.91
CA TYR A 337 2.25 -1.82 -20.71
C TYR A 337 1.07 -2.36 -21.53
N GLN A 338 1.32 -2.73 -22.78
CA GLN A 338 0.30 -3.34 -23.64
C GLN A 338 -0.19 -4.67 -23.07
N ALA A 339 0.70 -5.53 -22.56
CA ALA A 339 0.30 -6.81 -21.96
C ALA A 339 -0.63 -6.65 -20.76
N ILE A 340 -0.38 -5.64 -19.90
CA ILE A 340 -1.28 -5.32 -18.78
C ILE A 340 -2.59 -4.69 -19.28
N ALA A 341 -2.53 -3.81 -20.29
CA ALA A 341 -3.72 -3.24 -20.90
C ALA A 341 -4.64 -4.30 -21.52
N ASP A 342 -4.09 -5.36 -22.13
CA ASP A 342 -4.84 -6.50 -22.64
C ASP A 342 -5.57 -7.25 -21.52
N ILE A 343 -4.93 -7.43 -20.35
CA ILE A 343 -5.57 -8.04 -19.18
C ILE A 343 -6.70 -7.15 -18.67
N TYR A 344 -6.44 -5.86 -18.52
CA TYR A 344 -7.46 -4.92 -18.06
C TYR A 344 -8.67 -4.86 -19.00
N ALA A 345 -8.44 -4.91 -20.32
CA ALA A 345 -9.53 -4.98 -21.29
C ALA A 345 -10.37 -6.27 -21.15
N LYS A 346 -9.72 -7.42 -20.90
CA LYS A 346 -10.43 -8.69 -20.65
C LYS A 346 -11.26 -8.64 -19.37
N LEU A 347 -10.71 -8.09 -18.29
CA LEU A 347 -11.42 -7.90 -17.02
C LEU A 347 -12.68 -7.05 -17.20
N LYS A 348 -12.59 -5.94 -17.93
CA LYS A 348 -13.75 -5.07 -18.24
C LYS A 348 -14.83 -5.74 -19.09
N GLN A 349 -14.47 -6.75 -19.89
CA GLN A 349 -15.38 -7.44 -20.80
C GLN A 349 -15.89 -8.77 -20.24
N ALA A 350 -15.48 -9.13 -19.02
CA ALA A 350 -15.84 -10.40 -18.40
C ALA A 350 -17.37 -10.54 -18.33
N GLN A 351 -17.89 -11.50 -19.09
CA GLN A 351 -19.21 -12.09 -18.90
C GLN A 351 -18.99 -13.47 -18.28
N GLU A 352 -19.94 -13.96 -17.47
CA GLU A 352 -19.80 -15.29 -16.87
C GLU A 352 -19.66 -16.38 -17.96
N PRO A 353 -18.71 -17.32 -17.81
CA PRO A 353 -17.75 -17.46 -16.71
C PRO A 353 -16.56 -16.48 -16.82
N GLU A 354 -16.12 -15.99 -15.67
CA GLU A 354 -15.02 -15.01 -15.58
C GLU A 354 -13.74 -15.49 -16.28
N PRO A 355 -13.01 -14.60 -16.97
CA PRO A 355 -11.78 -14.97 -17.66
C PRO A 355 -10.69 -15.31 -16.64
N GLU A 356 -10.24 -16.56 -16.64
CA GLU A 356 -9.07 -16.97 -15.86
C GLU A 356 -7.82 -16.22 -16.34
N ILE A 357 -7.25 -15.37 -15.47
CA ILE A 357 -6.00 -14.68 -15.76
C ILE A 357 -4.85 -15.64 -15.45
N SER A 358 -4.37 -16.33 -16.49
CA SER A 358 -3.19 -17.17 -16.38
C SER A 358 -1.93 -16.33 -16.14
N TRP A 359 -1.37 -16.41 -14.93
CA TRP A 359 -0.04 -15.84 -14.62
C TRP A 359 1.04 -16.36 -15.56
N HIS A 360 1.00 -17.65 -15.92
CA HIS A 360 1.95 -18.24 -16.86
C HIS A 360 1.96 -17.49 -18.18
N TRP A 361 0.78 -17.24 -18.77
CA TRP A 361 0.68 -16.45 -20.00
C TRP A 361 1.23 -15.02 -19.82
N LEU A 362 0.86 -14.33 -18.75
CA LEU A 362 1.32 -12.96 -18.51
C LEU A 362 2.84 -12.89 -18.36
N SER A 363 3.42 -13.80 -17.57
CA SER A 363 4.86 -13.84 -17.29
C SER A 363 5.68 -13.94 -18.58
N THR A 364 5.24 -14.75 -19.56
CA THR A 364 5.92 -14.88 -20.86
C THR A 364 5.92 -13.58 -21.68
N ARG A 365 4.91 -12.73 -21.52
CA ARG A 365 4.82 -11.43 -22.22
C ARG A 365 5.57 -10.32 -21.51
N LEU A 366 5.62 -10.38 -20.18
CA LEU A 366 6.35 -9.38 -19.39
C LEU A 366 7.87 -9.62 -19.41
N GLY A 367 8.30 -10.86 -19.63
CA GLY A 367 9.70 -11.26 -19.61
C GLY A 367 10.22 -11.47 -18.19
N GLU A 368 11.53 -11.34 -18.01
CA GLU A 368 12.16 -11.39 -16.70
C GLU A 368 12.04 -10.04 -15.99
N PRO A 369 11.72 -10.02 -14.69
CA PRO A 369 11.64 -8.76 -13.94
C PRO A 369 13.04 -8.16 -13.72
N ALA A 370 13.12 -6.83 -13.78
CA ALA A 370 14.32 -6.07 -13.43
C ALA A 370 14.67 -6.14 -11.94
N GLY A 371 13.71 -6.51 -11.09
CA GLY A 371 13.95 -6.80 -9.69
C GLY A 371 12.78 -7.51 -9.03
N SER A 372 13.00 -8.08 -7.85
CA SER A 372 11.96 -8.75 -7.05
C SER A 372 12.17 -8.46 -5.58
N ILE A 373 11.07 -8.20 -4.87
CA ILE A 373 11.01 -8.04 -3.42
C ILE A 373 10.27 -9.25 -2.85
N ILE A 374 10.88 -9.92 -1.88
CA ILE A 374 10.28 -11.05 -1.19
C ILE A 374 9.42 -10.49 -0.05
N LEU A 375 8.10 -10.59 -0.22
CA LEU A 375 7.12 -10.13 0.78
C LEU A 375 6.86 -11.21 1.84
N SER A 376 6.80 -12.47 1.41
CA SER A 376 6.70 -13.65 2.26
C SER A 376 7.23 -14.89 1.51
N VAL A 377 7.10 -16.08 2.11
CA VAL A 377 7.54 -17.33 1.48
C VAL A 377 6.83 -17.63 0.16
N ASP A 378 5.58 -17.19 0.03
CA ASP A 378 4.72 -17.49 -1.12
C ASP A 378 4.31 -16.21 -1.87
N SER A 379 4.82 -15.04 -1.48
CA SER A 379 4.46 -13.77 -2.12
C SER A 379 5.66 -12.90 -2.46
N ARG A 380 5.63 -12.33 -3.67
CA ARG A 380 6.67 -11.47 -4.21
C ARG A 380 6.08 -10.28 -4.94
N LEU A 381 6.77 -9.14 -4.85
CA LEU A 381 6.55 -7.97 -5.69
C LEU A 381 7.65 -7.93 -6.75
N ASN A 382 7.29 -8.13 -8.01
CA ASN A 382 8.19 -8.04 -9.14
C ASN A 382 8.18 -6.63 -9.73
N ILE A 383 9.37 -6.09 -9.96
CA ILE A 383 9.61 -4.79 -10.57
C ILE A 383 10.03 -5.06 -12.01
N TYR A 384 9.17 -4.75 -12.98
CA TYR A 384 9.45 -5.04 -14.38
C TYR A 384 10.19 -3.91 -15.09
N ASN A 385 9.86 -2.67 -14.76
CA ASN A 385 10.49 -1.49 -15.32
C ASN A 385 10.37 -0.29 -14.36
N GLN A 386 10.64 0.91 -14.86
CA GLN A 386 10.58 2.16 -14.08
C GLN A 386 9.19 2.46 -13.48
N HIS A 387 8.12 1.91 -14.04
CA HIS A 387 6.75 2.22 -13.64
C HIS A 387 5.93 0.99 -13.26
N LEU A 388 6.28 -0.20 -13.73
CA LEU A 388 5.45 -1.40 -13.58
C LEU A 388 5.89 -2.30 -12.43
N LEU A 389 4.99 -2.48 -11.47
CA LEU A 389 5.09 -3.44 -10.38
C LEU A 389 3.99 -4.51 -10.51
N VAL A 390 4.33 -5.76 -10.21
CA VAL A 390 3.41 -6.90 -10.27
C VAL A 390 3.57 -7.76 -9.03
N THR A 391 2.51 -7.92 -8.25
CA THR A 391 2.49 -8.77 -7.07
C THR A 391 1.92 -10.13 -7.42
N ILE A 392 2.62 -11.17 -6.99
CA ILE A 392 2.22 -12.57 -7.16
C ILE A 392 2.14 -13.20 -5.78
N LYS A 393 1.15 -14.05 -5.58
CA LYS A 393 1.03 -14.90 -4.39
C LYS A 393 0.64 -16.30 -4.83
N ASP A 394 1.36 -17.33 -4.36
CA ASP A 394 1.07 -18.74 -4.71
C ASP A 394 1.02 -19.01 -6.24
N LEU A 395 1.83 -18.27 -7.02
CA LEU A 395 1.83 -18.25 -8.50
C LEU A 395 0.61 -17.61 -9.17
N GLU A 396 -0.24 -16.93 -8.40
CA GLU A 396 -1.39 -16.18 -8.88
C GLU A 396 -1.11 -14.68 -8.88
N LEU A 397 -1.62 -13.98 -9.89
CA LEU A 397 -1.53 -12.53 -9.98
C LEU A 397 -2.50 -11.90 -8.97
N THR A 398 -2.00 -11.09 -8.05
CA THR A 398 -2.85 -10.44 -7.03
C THR A 398 -2.99 -8.94 -7.21
N SER A 399 -1.95 -8.27 -7.73
CA SER A 399 -2.04 -6.86 -8.07
C SER A 399 -1.05 -6.44 -9.14
N VAL A 400 -1.42 -5.40 -9.88
CA VAL A 400 -0.55 -4.66 -10.79
C VAL A 400 -0.57 -3.19 -10.39
N ALA A 401 0.60 -2.56 -10.28
CA ALA A 401 0.69 -1.12 -10.02
C ALA A 401 1.57 -0.45 -11.08
N PHE A 402 1.08 0.70 -11.54
CA PHE A 402 1.84 1.68 -12.30
C PHE A 402 2.17 2.85 -11.40
N ILE A 403 3.45 3.11 -11.18
CA ILE A 403 3.94 4.11 -10.23
C ILE A 403 4.78 5.16 -10.94
N GLU A 404 5.05 6.28 -10.27
CA GLU A 404 5.84 7.36 -10.87
C GLU A 404 7.29 6.92 -11.15
N GLN A 405 7.91 6.19 -10.23
CA GLN A 405 9.26 5.69 -10.40
C GLN A 405 9.58 4.55 -9.44
N ALA A 406 10.08 3.43 -9.97
CA ALA A 406 10.55 2.31 -9.17
C ALA A 406 12.01 2.47 -8.75
N PHE A 407 12.87 2.91 -9.68
CA PHE A 407 14.30 3.09 -9.44
C PHE A 407 14.67 4.57 -9.34
N LEU A 408 15.49 4.91 -8.36
CA LEU A 408 16.11 6.22 -8.27
C LEU A 408 17.31 6.23 -9.21
N SER A 409 17.27 7.05 -10.27
CA SER A 409 18.42 7.18 -11.15
C SER A 409 18.68 8.63 -11.56
N ASP A 410 19.84 9.12 -11.17
CA ASP A 410 20.44 10.35 -11.69
C ASP A 410 20.98 10.19 -13.13
N LYS A 411 20.78 9.01 -13.75
CA LYS A 411 21.42 8.63 -15.02
C LYS A 411 20.49 8.02 -16.09
N LEU A 412 19.21 7.77 -15.81
CA LEU A 412 18.25 7.56 -16.89
C LEU A 412 17.99 8.93 -17.51
N GLY A 413 18.40 9.13 -18.77
CA GLY A 413 18.16 10.41 -19.44
C GLY A 413 16.67 10.75 -19.39
N LYS A 414 16.31 11.94 -18.89
CA LYS A 414 14.91 12.39 -18.69
C LYS A 414 14.01 12.20 -19.92
N ASN A 415 14.60 12.14 -21.13
CA ASN A 415 13.88 11.99 -22.39
C ASN A 415 13.68 10.53 -22.85
N GLN A 416 14.14 9.53 -22.08
CA GLN A 416 14.03 8.12 -22.47
C GLN A 416 12.92 7.37 -21.74
N VAL A 417 12.44 7.89 -20.61
CA VAL A 417 11.36 7.26 -19.84
C VAL A 417 10.02 7.69 -20.42
N LYS A 418 9.29 6.73 -21.00
CA LYS A 418 7.97 7.00 -21.58
C LYS A 418 6.90 6.91 -20.49
N PRO A 419 5.90 7.83 -20.49
CA PRO A 419 4.75 7.73 -19.60
C PRO A 419 4.09 6.36 -19.69
N TRP A 420 3.74 5.78 -18.55
CA TRP A 420 3.00 4.52 -18.51
C TRP A 420 1.55 4.71 -18.97
N HIS A 421 0.92 3.61 -19.39
CA HIS A 421 -0.51 3.59 -19.72
C HIS A 421 -1.17 2.26 -19.37
N LEU A 422 -2.47 2.33 -19.07
CA LEU A 422 -3.38 1.23 -18.80
C LEU A 422 -4.71 1.51 -19.53
N GLY A 423 -4.84 0.98 -20.75
CA GLY A 423 -5.94 1.35 -21.64
C GLY A 423 -5.98 2.86 -21.89
N SER A 424 -7.10 3.50 -21.53
CA SER A 424 -7.27 4.97 -21.66
C SER A 424 -6.58 5.77 -20.56
N PHE A 425 -6.16 5.14 -19.47
CA PHE A 425 -5.48 5.83 -18.37
C PHE A 425 -4.00 5.95 -18.67
N LYS A 426 -3.46 7.18 -18.64
CA LYS A 426 -2.07 7.46 -18.98
C LYS A 426 -1.47 8.42 -17.97
N GLN A 427 -0.23 8.17 -17.57
CA GLN A 427 0.50 9.08 -16.69
C GLN A 427 0.53 10.50 -17.25
N GLY A 428 0.25 11.49 -16.39
CA GLY A 428 0.15 12.90 -16.72
C GLY A 428 -1.20 13.34 -17.30
N ALA A 429 -2.12 12.42 -17.60
CA ALA A 429 -3.46 12.80 -18.07
C ALA A 429 -4.27 13.51 -16.97
N ARG A 430 -5.05 14.52 -17.36
CA ARG A 430 -5.83 15.33 -16.42
C ARG A 430 -7.07 14.59 -15.95
N LEU A 431 -7.46 14.75 -14.68
CA LEU A 431 -8.67 14.15 -14.12
C LEU A 431 -9.91 14.41 -14.99
N GLU A 432 -10.13 15.65 -15.42
CA GLU A 432 -11.27 16.03 -16.27
C GLU A 432 -11.31 15.30 -17.61
N GLN A 433 -10.14 15.01 -18.19
CA GLN A 433 -10.05 14.25 -19.45
C GLN A 433 -10.36 12.77 -19.24
N LEU A 434 -10.03 12.23 -18.06
CA LEU A 434 -10.21 10.82 -17.74
C LEU A 434 -11.63 10.47 -17.30
N ARG A 435 -12.42 11.44 -16.84
CA ARG A 435 -13.82 11.24 -16.44
C ARG A 435 -14.69 10.59 -17.51
N ALA A 436 -14.39 10.83 -18.79
CA ALA A 436 -15.09 10.19 -19.90
C ALA A 436 -14.92 8.66 -19.96
N TYR A 437 -13.94 8.10 -19.24
CA TYR A 437 -13.64 6.66 -19.19
C TYR A 437 -14.02 6.01 -17.86
N PHE A 438 -14.48 6.79 -16.88
CA PHE A 438 -14.94 6.26 -15.61
C PHE A 438 -16.34 5.66 -15.77
N PRO A 439 -16.63 4.49 -15.18
CA PRO A 439 -17.99 4.00 -15.12
C PRO A 439 -18.85 4.89 -14.20
N ASP A 440 -20.18 4.82 -14.37
CA ASP A 440 -21.14 5.66 -13.64
C ASP A 440 -21.07 5.50 -12.10
N ASP A 441 -20.51 4.39 -11.63
CA ASP A 441 -20.37 4.02 -10.22
C ASP A 441 -18.96 4.25 -9.65
N ALA A 442 -18.04 4.82 -10.44
CA ALA A 442 -16.71 5.22 -9.96
C ALA A 442 -16.81 6.18 -8.76
N PHE A 443 -15.89 6.01 -7.82
CA PHE A 443 -15.84 6.79 -6.59
C PHE A 443 -14.67 7.77 -6.62
N GLU A 444 -14.97 9.07 -6.69
CA GLU A 444 -13.96 10.13 -6.60
C GLU A 444 -13.87 10.67 -5.15
N LEU A 445 -12.70 10.58 -4.54
CA LEU A 445 -12.42 11.10 -3.20
C LEU A 445 -11.05 11.78 -3.15
N GLY A 446 -11.05 13.11 -2.95
CA GLY A 446 -9.82 13.88 -2.84
C GLY A 446 -8.99 13.77 -4.12
N ASP A 447 -7.84 13.12 -3.99
CA ASP A 447 -6.85 12.85 -5.03
C ASP A 447 -6.92 11.43 -5.60
N GLU A 448 -7.94 10.65 -5.25
CA GLU A 448 -8.12 9.26 -5.69
C GLU A 448 -9.44 9.08 -6.45
N VAL A 449 -9.40 8.25 -7.50
CA VAL A 449 -10.58 7.69 -8.16
C VAL A 449 -10.53 6.17 -8.06
N GLU A 450 -11.53 5.57 -7.44
CA GLU A 450 -11.68 4.12 -7.27
C GLU A 450 -12.76 3.58 -8.22
N ILE A 451 -12.41 2.54 -8.95
CA ILE A 451 -13.29 1.79 -9.86
C ILE A 451 -13.35 0.36 -9.34
N THR A 452 -14.54 -0.13 -8.98
CA THR A 452 -14.73 -1.49 -8.47
C THR A 452 -15.58 -2.30 -9.43
N ALA A 453 -15.14 -3.52 -9.72
CA ALA A 453 -15.89 -4.54 -10.45
C ALA A 453 -15.90 -5.85 -9.63
N ASP A 454 -16.60 -6.87 -10.11
CA ASP A 454 -16.74 -8.14 -9.37
C ASP A 454 -15.40 -8.85 -9.16
N ASN A 455 -14.50 -8.79 -10.13
CA ASN A 455 -13.22 -9.51 -10.16
C ASN A 455 -11.97 -8.62 -10.01
N TYR A 456 -12.13 -7.30 -9.91
CA TYR A 456 -11.01 -6.38 -9.65
C TYR A 456 -11.43 -5.06 -9.01
N SER A 457 -10.48 -4.37 -8.39
CA SER A 457 -10.56 -2.93 -8.14
C SER A 457 -9.39 -2.19 -8.77
N LEU A 458 -9.62 -0.95 -9.20
CA LEU A 458 -8.63 -0.06 -9.80
C LEU A 458 -8.68 1.28 -9.07
N SER A 459 -7.58 1.62 -8.40
CA SER A 459 -7.34 2.94 -7.80
C SER A 459 -6.48 3.78 -8.74
N LEU A 460 -6.85 5.03 -8.95
CA LEU A 460 -6.14 6.01 -9.76
C LEU A 460 -5.80 7.22 -8.87
N LEU A 461 -4.52 7.50 -8.66
CA LEU A 461 -4.08 8.61 -7.82
C LEU A 461 -3.57 9.79 -8.66
N PHE A 462 -3.98 10.98 -8.23
CA PHE A 462 -3.76 12.25 -8.90
C PHE A 462 -2.94 13.20 -8.05
N SER A 463 -2.02 13.95 -8.65
CA SER A 463 -1.26 14.98 -7.94
C SER A 463 -1.34 16.30 -8.70
N GLU A 464 -1.17 17.41 -8.00
CA GLU A 464 -1.25 18.73 -8.62
C GLU A 464 -0.03 18.95 -9.52
N LEU A 465 -0.27 19.07 -10.83
CA LEU A 465 0.72 19.40 -11.84
C LEU A 465 0.23 20.63 -12.60
N ASP A 466 0.99 21.73 -12.61
CA ASP A 466 0.59 23.00 -13.24
C ASP A 466 -0.79 23.53 -12.78
N GLY A 467 -1.17 23.27 -11.52
CA GLY A 467 -2.44 23.72 -10.94
C GLY A 467 -3.65 22.84 -11.26
N GLU A 468 -3.44 21.69 -11.92
CA GLU A 468 -4.50 20.73 -12.23
C GLU A 468 -4.13 19.31 -11.78
N PRO A 469 -5.09 18.51 -11.26
CA PRO A 469 -4.85 17.11 -10.92
C PRO A 469 -4.45 16.29 -12.15
N ALA A 470 -3.28 15.66 -12.10
CA ALA A 470 -2.74 14.78 -13.12
C ALA A 470 -2.49 13.38 -12.56
N LEU A 471 -2.84 12.36 -13.34
CA LEU A 471 -2.66 10.95 -12.96
C LEU A 471 -1.17 10.63 -12.82
N TYR A 472 -0.74 10.11 -11.67
CA TYR A 472 0.65 9.70 -11.46
C TYR A 472 0.79 8.23 -11.08
N GLU A 473 -0.25 7.61 -10.51
CA GLU A 473 -0.28 6.20 -10.13
C GLU A 473 -1.60 5.53 -10.51
N ALA A 474 -1.54 4.25 -10.88
CA ALA A 474 -2.70 3.38 -11.02
C ALA A 474 -2.43 2.01 -10.39
N LYS A 475 -3.33 1.53 -9.52
CA LYS A 475 -3.19 0.25 -8.83
C LYS A 475 -4.42 -0.62 -9.03
N MET A 476 -4.23 -1.74 -9.72
CA MET A 476 -5.23 -2.77 -9.95
C MET A 476 -5.02 -3.93 -8.97
N LYS A 477 -6.06 -4.32 -8.22
CA LYS A 477 -6.09 -5.52 -7.37
C LYS A 477 -7.09 -6.51 -7.94
N LEU A 478 -6.74 -7.79 -7.94
CA LEU A 478 -7.60 -8.88 -8.42
C LEU A 478 -8.19 -9.65 -7.22
N TYR A 479 -9.38 -10.21 -7.38
CA TYR A 479 -10.12 -10.94 -6.34
C TYR A 479 -10.25 -12.43 -6.64
#